data_AF-A0A0B6WWI6-F1
#
_entry.id   AF-A0A0B6WWI6-F1
#
_cell.length_a   1.000
_cell.length_b   1.000
_cell.length_c   1.000
_cell.angle_alpha   90.00
_cell.angle_beta   90.00
_cell.angle_gamma   90.00
#
_symmetry.space_group_name_H-M   'P 1'
#
loop_
_entity.id
_entity.type
_entity.pdbx_description
1 polymer ?
#
loop_
_entity_poly.entity_id
_entity_poly.type
_entity_poly.pdbx_seq_one_letter_code
_entity_poly.pdbx_strand_id
1 'polypeptide(L)'
;MSWGLGAAFALLFSPHAFPQSAKQAPITQTSRSSDSPDAIRNEYVRATEEYKASLRTLLTLYEAEAERAAKRLAELEPLYEQGLIARRALEEQQKAVAAARARVEATKRQISDVEAQIAAALLEAEEAKRRAERPVSPSVRLFVKTASLIRYGGASSWSISDAWKVQRFFQERFGRPLPISAYGQSPVHDQWGLDHRNSLDVPVHPDSVEGQALMSFLRANGIPFLAFRTAIPGAATGPHIHIGYPSHSLRR
;
A
#
# COMPACT_ATOMS: atom_id res chain seq x y z
N MET A 1 -27.29 52.04 23.88
CA MET A 1 -27.79 52.75 22.67
C MET A 1 -26.65 52.64 21.65
N SER A 2 -26.73 51.69 20.71
CA SER A 2 -27.17 51.89 19.32
C SER A 2 -26.37 52.97 18.57
N TRP A 3 -25.76 52.79 17.39
CA TRP A 3 -25.47 51.70 16.45
C TRP A 3 -24.19 52.12 15.70
N GLY A 4 -23.38 51.17 15.21
CA GLY A 4 -22.22 51.46 14.34
C GLY A 4 -22.63 51.66 12.89
N LEU A 5 -22.42 52.87 12.37
CA LEU A 5 -22.59 53.23 10.96
C LEU A 5 -21.47 52.61 10.10
N GLY A 6 -21.87 52.04 8.97
CA GLY A 6 -20.97 51.69 7.88
C GLY A 6 -20.52 52.90 7.08
N ALA A 7 -19.36 52.77 6.44
CA ALA A 7 -18.92 53.63 5.36
C ALA A 7 -18.35 52.75 4.24
N ALA A 8 -19.05 52.76 3.12
CA ALA A 8 -18.66 52.13 1.87
C ALA A 8 -17.50 52.92 1.23
N PHE A 9 -16.46 52.21 0.80
CA PHE A 9 -15.39 52.79 -0.02
C PHE A 9 -15.55 52.27 -1.45
N ALA A 10 -16.05 53.14 -2.33
CA ALA A 10 -16.08 52.92 -3.76
C ALA A 10 -14.67 53.16 -4.33
N LEU A 11 -14.08 52.14 -4.95
CA LEU A 11 -12.85 52.29 -5.72
C LEU A 11 -13.18 52.28 -7.21
N LEU A 12 -12.73 53.35 -7.85
CA LEU A 12 -12.90 53.71 -9.24
C LEU A 12 -12.19 52.71 -10.18
N PHE A 13 -12.90 52.34 -11.23
CA PHE A 13 -12.35 51.65 -12.40
C PHE A 13 -11.64 52.67 -13.30
N SER A 14 -10.46 52.35 -13.80
CA SER A 14 -10.07 52.74 -15.17
C SER A 14 -9.02 51.77 -15.74
N PRO A 15 -9.12 51.46 -17.05
CA PRO A 15 -8.45 50.34 -17.67
C PRO A 15 -7.11 50.74 -18.29
N HIS A 16 -6.12 49.87 -18.23
CA HIS A 16 -4.96 49.92 -19.13
C HIS A 16 -4.81 48.56 -19.80
N ALA A 17 -5.06 48.55 -21.10
CA ALA A 17 -4.73 47.45 -21.98
C ALA A 17 -3.24 47.55 -22.36
N PHE A 18 -2.50 46.46 -22.19
CA PHE A 18 -1.35 46.13 -23.02
C PHE A 18 -1.39 44.63 -23.36
N PRO A 19 -1.17 44.25 -24.63
CA PRO A 19 -1.21 42.87 -25.07
C PRO A 19 0.17 42.22 -24.90
N GLN A 20 0.21 40.99 -24.39
CA GLN A 20 1.39 40.15 -24.59
C GLN A 20 0.99 38.70 -24.78
N SER A 21 0.90 38.33 -26.05
CA SER A 21 0.97 36.95 -26.51
C SER A 21 2.33 36.39 -26.14
N ALA A 22 2.36 35.50 -25.14
CA ALA A 22 3.50 34.63 -24.87
C ALA A 22 3.04 33.19 -25.09
N LYS A 23 3.43 32.64 -26.24
CA LYS A 23 3.35 31.21 -26.55
C LYS A 23 4.06 30.46 -25.41
N GLN A 24 3.30 29.70 -24.63
CA GLN A 24 3.85 28.72 -23.71
C GLN A 24 4.59 27.67 -24.54
N ALA A 25 5.91 27.61 -24.36
CA ALA A 25 6.73 26.52 -24.86
C ALA A 25 6.21 25.21 -24.22
N PRO A 26 6.16 24.09 -24.97
CA PRO A 26 5.67 22.84 -24.44
C PRO A 26 6.59 22.41 -23.30
N ILE A 27 6.00 22.28 -22.12
CA ILE A 27 6.63 21.65 -20.98
C ILE A 27 6.82 20.19 -21.40
N THR A 28 8.03 19.82 -21.79
CA THR A 28 8.41 18.42 -21.97
C THR A 28 8.25 17.76 -20.61
N GLN A 29 7.08 17.16 -20.37
CA GLN A 29 6.89 16.17 -19.33
C GLN A 29 7.75 14.99 -19.73
N THR A 30 9.00 15.00 -19.30
CA THR A 30 9.80 13.78 -19.19
C THR A 30 9.04 12.89 -18.20
N SER A 31 8.21 12.00 -18.73
CA SER A 31 7.60 10.91 -18.01
C SER A 31 8.71 10.13 -17.31
N ARG A 32 8.90 10.37 -16.01
CA ARG A 32 9.75 9.48 -15.20
C ARG A 32 9.09 8.12 -15.22
N SER A 33 9.82 7.15 -15.74
CA SER A 33 9.50 5.73 -15.82
C SER A 33 9.45 5.05 -14.44
N SER A 34 8.80 5.65 -13.44
CA SER A 34 8.81 5.19 -12.04
C SER A 34 7.49 4.56 -11.56
N ASP A 35 6.48 4.41 -12.42
CA ASP A 35 5.16 3.93 -11.98
C ASP A 35 5.04 2.39 -11.93
N SER A 36 6.09 1.65 -12.27
CA SER A 36 6.10 0.20 -12.12
C SER A 36 6.51 -0.19 -10.68
N PRO A 37 5.77 -1.10 -10.01
CA PRO A 37 6.14 -1.64 -8.71
C PRO A 37 7.58 -2.20 -8.65
N ASP A 38 8.08 -2.76 -9.76
CA ASP A 38 9.44 -3.27 -9.86
C ASP A 38 10.48 -2.15 -9.90
N ALA A 39 10.17 -1.04 -10.57
CA ALA A 39 11.05 0.13 -10.63
C ALA A 39 11.19 0.79 -9.25
N ILE A 40 10.09 0.92 -8.51
CA ILE A 40 10.07 1.45 -7.14
C ILE A 40 10.87 0.54 -6.19
N ARG A 41 10.73 -0.78 -6.33
CA ARG A 41 11.48 -1.73 -5.50
C ARG A 41 12.97 -1.70 -5.80
N ASN A 42 13.36 -1.67 -7.07
CA ASN A 42 14.77 -1.59 -7.47
C ASN A 42 15.42 -0.30 -6.96
N GLU A 43 14.68 0.82 -7.00
CA GLU A 43 15.10 2.09 -6.42
C GLU A 43 15.32 1.97 -4.91
N TYR A 44 14.38 1.35 -4.19
CA TYR A 44 14.49 1.10 -2.75
C TYR A 44 15.72 0.25 -2.40
N VAL A 45 15.93 -0.86 -3.10
CA VAL A 45 17.10 -1.74 -2.89
C VAL A 45 18.40 -0.96 -3.14
N ARG A 46 18.47 -0.17 -4.21
CA ARG A 46 19.65 0.66 -4.53
C ARG A 46 19.95 1.67 -3.43
N ALA A 47 18.96 2.46 -3.02
CA ALA A 47 19.12 3.45 -1.95
C ALA A 47 19.55 2.79 -0.62
N THR A 48 19.04 1.59 -0.35
CA THR A 48 19.38 0.83 0.86
C THR A 48 20.80 0.27 0.82
N GLU A 49 21.30 -0.16 -0.34
CA GLU A 49 22.70 -0.54 -0.54
C GLU A 49 23.67 0.65 -0.43
N GLU A 50 23.29 1.83 -0.94
CA GLU A 50 24.05 3.07 -0.75
C GLU A 50 24.13 3.46 0.73
N TYR A 51 23.02 3.34 1.47
CA TYR A 51 22.99 3.56 2.91
C TYR A 51 23.90 2.56 3.65
N LYS A 52 23.84 1.27 3.29
CA LYS A 52 24.74 0.23 3.82
C LYS A 52 26.22 0.55 3.56
N ALA A 53 26.56 1.02 2.37
CA ALA A 53 27.92 1.45 2.05
C ALA A 53 28.37 2.60 2.96
N SER A 54 27.49 3.58 3.20
CA SER A 54 27.79 4.68 4.14
C SER A 54 28.00 4.21 5.57
N LEU A 55 27.20 3.23 6.05
CA LEU A 55 27.37 2.61 7.36
C LEU A 55 28.69 1.83 7.47
N ARG A 56 29.13 1.17 6.39
CA ARG A 56 30.44 0.50 6.36
C ARG A 56 31.59 1.51 6.46
N THR A 57 31.50 2.65 5.78
CA THR A 57 32.48 3.74 5.95
C THR A 57 32.47 4.28 7.37
N LEU A 58 31.30 4.42 8.00
CA LEU A 58 31.21 4.85 9.40
C LEU A 58 31.80 3.82 10.37
N LEU A 59 31.57 2.54 10.11
CA LEU A 59 32.09 1.44 10.91
C LEU A 59 33.63 1.46 10.95
N THR A 60 34.30 1.67 9.82
CA THR A 60 35.77 1.72 9.79
C THR A 60 36.33 2.87 10.62
N LEU A 61 35.64 4.03 10.65
CA LEU A 61 36.01 5.17 11.49
C LEU A 61 35.85 4.85 12.98
N TYR A 62 34.75 4.21 13.38
CA TYR A 62 34.52 3.83 14.77
C TYR A 62 35.41 2.69 15.25
N GLU A 63 35.76 1.74 14.38
CA GLU A 63 36.74 0.69 14.71
C GLU A 63 38.11 1.30 14.98
N ALA A 64 38.55 2.26 14.16
CA ALA A 64 39.79 3.00 14.39
C ALA A 64 39.75 3.84 15.69
N GLU A 65 38.61 4.46 16.01
CA GLU A 65 38.42 5.18 17.29
C GLU A 65 38.53 4.22 18.49
N ALA A 66 37.88 3.07 18.43
CA ALA A 66 37.90 2.05 19.47
C ALA A 66 39.31 1.46 19.67
N GLU A 67 40.06 1.24 18.58
CA GLU A 67 41.44 0.77 18.64
C GLU A 67 42.35 1.83 19.29
N ARG A 68 42.24 3.10 18.91
CA ARG A 68 43.01 4.19 19.53
C ARG A 68 42.67 4.35 21.02
N ALA A 69 41.39 4.23 21.39
CA ALA A 69 40.97 4.28 22.78
C ALA A 69 41.55 3.09 23.58
N ALA A 70 41.57 1.89 22.99
CA ALA A 70 42.13 0.70 23.62
C ALA A 70 43.66 0.81 23.80
N LYS A 71 44.38 1.33 22.80
CA LYS A 71 45.82 1.61 22.90
C LYS A 71 46.14 2.59 24.03
N ARG A 72 45.39 3.69 24.13
CA ARG A 72 45.53 4.65 25.24
C ARG A 72 45.25 4.03 26.60
N LEU A 73 44.26 3.13 26.70
CA LEU A 73 44.01 2.43 27.96
C LEU A 73 45.21 1.56 28.35
N ALA A 74 45.77 0.80 27.40
CA ALA A 74 46.94 -0.04 27.62
C ALA A 74 48.21 0.77 27.99
N GLU A 75 48.33 2.02 27.54
CA GLU A 75 49.40 2.94 27.96
C GLU A 75 49.19 3.48 29.38
N LEU A 76 47.94 3.72 29.81
CA LEU A 76 47.62 4.26 31.13
C LEU A 76 47.67 3.22 32.25
N GLU A 77 47.35 1.96 31.96
CA GLU A 77 47.41 0.84 32.93
C GLU A 77 48.76 0.76 33.68
N PRO A 78 49.93 0.69 33.02
CA PRO A 78 51.20 0.63 33.74
C PRO A 78 51.53 1.92 34.51
N LEU A 79 51.09 3.09 34.04
CA LEU A 79 51.28 4.35 34.76
C LEU A 79 50.45 4.41 36.04
N TYR A 80 49.28 3.78 36.05
CA TYR A 80 48.45 3.65 37.25
C TYR A 80 49.10 2.70 38.26
N GLU A 81 49.59 1.55 37.81
CA GLU A 81 50.30 0.58 38.67
C GLU A 81 51.56 1.20 39.30
N GLN A 82 52.22 2.13 38.61
CA GLN A 82 53.36 2.89 39.13
C GLN A 82 52.95 4.07 40.03
N GLY A 83 51.65 4.32 40.23
CA GLY A 83 51.13 5.44 41.01
C GLY A 83 51.30 6.82 40.37
N LEU A 84 51.62 6.88 39.08
CA LEU A 84 51.91 8.12 38.34
C LEU A 84 50.65 8.83 37.83
N ILE A 85 49.51 8.13 37.76
CA ILE A 85 48.21 8.71 37.41
C ILE A 85 47.15 8.40 38.46
N ALA A 86 46.16 9.28 38.58
CA ALA A 86 45.02 9.05 39.46
C ALA A 86 44.09 7.97 38.90
N ARG A 87 43.52 7.12 39.78
CA ARG A 87 42.52 6.10 39.44
C ARG A 87 41.39 6.61 38.53
N ARG A 88 40.93 7.84 38.78
CA ARG A 88 39.87 8.49 38.00
C ARG A 88 40.22 8.61 36.50
N ALA A 89 41.48 8.87 36.17
CA ALA A 89 41.92 8.99 34.78
C ALA A 89 41.87 7.64 34.05
N LEU A 90 42.24 6.56 34.73
CA LEU A 90 42.12 5.20 34.19
C LEU A 90 40.64 4.82 33.97
N GLU A 91 39.78 5.07 34.96
CA GLU A 91 38.35 4.80 34.88
C GLU A 91 37.66 5.59 33.76
N GLU A 92 38.07 6.84 33.53
CA GLU A 92 37.57 7.67 32.43
C GLU A 92 37.97 7.08 31.07
N GLN A 93 39.21 6.61 30.93
CA GLN A 93 39.66 5.97 29.70
C GLN A 93 38.98 4.60 29.47
N GLN A 94 38.72 3.83 30.53
CA GLN A 94 37.94 2.59 30.45
C GLN A 94 36.51 2.87 29.94
N LYS A 95 35.86 3.91 30.46
CA LYS A 95 34.55 4.35 29.97
C LYS A 95 34.59 4.78 28.50
N ALA A 96 35.65 5.48 28.08
CA ALA A 96 35.83 5.88 26.69
C ALA A 96 35.98 4.65 25.75
N VAL A 97 36.73 3.63 26.16
CA VAL A 97 36.83 2.36 25.42
C VAL A 97 35.48 1.66 25.31
N ALA A 98 34.74 1.57 26.43
CA ALA A 98 33.41 0.96 26.45
C ALA A 98 32.43 1.70 25.52
N ALA A 99 32.44 3.04 25.55
CA ALA A 99 31.60 3.87 24.68
C ALA A 99 31.96 3.71 23.19
N ALA A 100 33.26 3.68 22.85
CA ALA A 100 33.71 3.48 21.47
C ALA A 100 33.32 2.08 20.94
N ARG A 101 33.50 1.03 21.75
CA ARG A 101 33.05 -0.33 21.40
C ARG A 101 31.53 -0.41 21.24
N ALA A 102 30.77 0.28 22.08
CA ALA A 102 29.31 0.32 21.96
C ALA A 102 28.86 0.95 20.63
N ARG A 103 29.56 1.98 20.12
CA ARG A 103 29.29 2.58 18.80
C ARG A 103 29.56 1.62 17.65
N VAL A 104 30.66 0.86 17.72
CA VAL A 104 31.00 -0.19 16.75
C VAL A 104 29.87 -1.23 16.70
N GLU A 105 29.47 -1.76 17.84
CA GLU A 105 28.42 -2.79 17.91
C GLU A 105 27.05 -2.25 17.48
N ALA A 106 26.71 -1.01 17.83
CA ALA A 106 25.48 -0.37 17.34
C ALA A 106 25.48 -0.24 15.81
N THR A 107 26.60 0.15 15.21
CA THR A 107 26.73 0.31 13.74
C THR A 107 26.68 -1.04 13.04
N LYS A 108 27.31 -2.09 13.61
CA LYS A 108 27.19 -3.47 13.09
C LYS A 108 25.75 -3.98 13.11
N ARG A 109 24.99 -3.68 14.17
CA ARG A 109 23.56 -4.01 14.24
C ARG A 109 22.77 -3.30 13.15
N GLN A 110 23.01 -2.00 12.94
CA GLN A 110 22.37 -1.25 11.84
C GLN A 110 22.68 -1.85 10.47
N ILE A 111 23.93 -2.28 10.23
CA ILE A 111 24.30 -2.97 8.98
C ILE A 111 23.52 -4.28 8.84
N SER A 112 23.43 -5.09 9.90
CA SER A 112 22.67 -6.34 9.89
C SER A 112 21.18 -6.13 9.64
N ASP A 113 20.57 -5.10 10.25
CA ASP A 113 19.16 -4.78 10.06
C ASP A 113 18.87 -4.32 8.61
N VAL A 114 19.80 -3.56 8.03
CA VAL A 114 19.73 -3.14 6.62
C VAL A 114 19.89 -4.34 5.68
N GLU A 115 20.82 -5.25 5.97
CA GLU A 115 20.99 -6.50 5.21
C GLU A 115 19.74 -7.38 5.28
N ALA A 116 19.09 -7.48 6.44
CA ALA A 116 17.82 -8.19 6.60
C ALA A 116 16.68 -7.54 5.79
N GLN A 117 16.61 -6.21 5.73
CA GLN A 117 15.61 -5.49 4.93
C GLN A 117 15.81 -5.72 3.42
N ILE A 118 17.06 -5.69 2.95
CA ILE A 118 17.38 -6.00 1.55
C ILE A 118 16.99 -7.45 1.22
N ALA A 119 17.36 -8.40 2.08
CA ALA A 119 17.02 -9.81 1.91
C ALA A 119 15.51 -10.05 1.90
N ALA A 120 14.76 -9.41 2.79
CA ALA A 120 13.31 -9.49 2.83
C ALA A 120 12.66 -8.91 1.55
N ALA A 121 13.13 -7.75 1.08
CA ALA A 121 12.61 -7.14 -0.14
C ALA A 121 12.89 -7.99 -1.39
N LEU A 122 14.06 -8.64 -1.47
CA LEU A 122 14.41 -9.57 -2.54
C LEU A 122 13.60 -10.87 -2.46
N LEU A 123 13.38 -11.41 -1.26
CA LEU A 123 12.55 -12.59 -1.05
C LEU A 123 11.09 -12.30 -1.45
N GLU A 124 10.54 -11.16 -1.05
CA GLU A 124 9.19 -10.74 -1.44
C GLU A 124 9.08 -10.56 -2.96
N ALA A 125 10.11 -10.03 -3.61
CA ALA A 125 10.16 -9.92 -5.06
C ALA A 125 10.20 -11.29 -5.75
N GLU A 126 11.02 -12.20 -5.25
CA GLU A 126 11.13 -13.57 -5.74
C GLU A 126 9.83 -14.34 -5.50
N GLU A 127 9.17 -14.17 -4.37
CA GLU A 127 7.84 -14.73 -4.10
C GLU A 127 6.76 -14.14 -5.00
N ALA A 128 6.81 -12.83 -5.28
CA ALA A 128 5.89 -12.18 -6.20
C ALA A 128 6.09 -12.69 -7.63
N LYS A 129 7.35 -12.83 -8.08
CA LYS A 129 7.70 -13.46 -9.36
C LYS A 129 7.27 -14.91 -9.41
N ARG A 130 7.58 -15.72 -8.39
CA ARG A 130 7.09 -17.11 -8.28
C ARG A 130 5.58 -17.22 -8.25
N ARG A 131 4.87 -16.23 -7.70
CA ARG A 131 3.40 -16.17 -7.73
C ARG A 131 2.88 -15.81 -9.12
N ALA A 132 3.61 -15.00 -9.88
CA ALA A 132 3.31 -14.65 -11.27
C ALA A 132 3.68 -15.77 -12.26
N GLU A 133 4.79 -16.48 -12.00
CA GLU A 133 5.37 -17.54 -12.84
C GLU A 133 4.84 -18.93 -12.48
N ARG A 134 4.30 -19.14 -11.27
CA ARG A 134 3.50 -20.32 -10.98
C ARG A 134 2.41 -20.37 -12.05
N PRO A 135 2.30 -21.45 -12.85
CA PRO A 135 1.14 -21.67 -13.68
C PRO A 135 -0.02 -21.76 -12.70
N VAL A 136 -0.72 -20.66 -12.53
CA VAL A 136 -1.87 -20.61 -11.64
C VAL A 136 -2.88 -21.46 -12.36
N SER A 137 -3.06 -22.68 -11.87
CA SER A 137 -4.25 -23.46 -12.16
C SER A 137 -5.44 -22.49 -12.09
N PRO A 138 -6.30 -22.41 -13.13
CA PRO A 138 -7.41 -21.46 -13.18
C PRO A 138 -8.28 -21.44 -11.91
N SER A 139 -8.23 -22.50 -11.09
CA SER A 139 -8.97 -22.66 -9.86
C SER A 139 -8.52 -21.78 -8.67
N VAL A 140 -7.27 -21.30 -8.58
CA VAL A 140 -6.78 -20.56 -7.38
C VAL A 140 -7.02 -19.04 -7.47
N ARG A 141 -7.15 -18.46 -8.68
CA ARG A 141 -7.64 -17.07 -8.86
C ARG A 141 -9.15 -16.93 -8.65
N LEU A 142 -9.82 -18.06 -8.46
CA LEU A 142 -11.28 -18.13 -8.51
C LEU A 142 -11.94 -17.90 -7.15
N PHE A 143 -11.26 -17.92 -6.00
CA PHE A 143 -11.94 -17.75 -4.71
C PHE A 143 -11.06 -17.08 -3.65
N VAL A 144 -11.49 -15.93 -3.12
CA VAL A 144 -10.84 -15.20 -2.01
C VAL A 144 -11.89 -14.97 -0.92
N LYS A 145 -11.57 -15.22 0.35
CA LYS A 145 -12.45 -14.96 1.49
C LYS A 145 -11.68 -14.22 2.59
N THR A 146 -12.07 -12.98 2.86
CA THR A 146 -11.62 -12.17 3.99
C THR A 146 -12.76 -11.97 4.98
N ALA A 147 -12.51 -11.19 6.05
CA ALA A 147 -13.57 -10.81 7.00
C ALA A 147 -14.67 -9.99 6.31
N SER A 148 -14.33 -9.04 5.44
CA SER A 148 -15.27 -8.11 4.81
C SER A 148 -15.78 -8.54 3.43
N LEU A 149 -15.08 -9.44 2.73
CA LEU A 149 -15.33 -9.75 1.32
C LEU A 149 -15.19 -11.25 1.02
N ILE A 150 -16.09 -11.79 0.20
CA ILE A 150 -15.88 -13.03 -0.55
C ILE A 150 -15.82 -12.66 -2.04
N ARG A 151 -14.80 -13.10 -2.76
CA ARG A 151 -14.71 -12.96 -4.22
C ARG A 151 -14.68 -14.35 -4.82
N TYR A 152 -15.49 -14.57 -5.85
CA TYR A 152 -15.37 -15.72 -6.73
C TYR A 152 -15.13 -15.26 -8.17
N GLY A 153 -14.05 -15.72 -8.81
CA GLY A 153 -13.58 -15.24 -10.12
C GLY A 153 -14.31 -15.83 -11.33
N GLY A 154 -15.17 -16.84 -11.13
CA GLY A 154 -15.95 -17.49 -12.18
C GLY A 154 -15.15 -18.48 -13.04
N ALA A 155 -15.70 -19.66 -13.28
CA ALA A 155 -15.11 -20.67 -14.17
C ALA A 155 -15.63 -20.55 -15.62
N SER A 156 -16.65 -19.71 -15.85
CA SER A 156 -17.33 -19.53 -17.13
C SER A 156 -17.37 -18.06 -17.54
N SER A 157 -17.52 -17.80 -18.84
CA SER A 157 -17.75 -16.45 -19.35
C SER A 157 -19.10 -15.93 -18.84
N TRP A 158 -19.10 -14.80 -18.15
CA TRP A 158 -20.33 -14.15 -17.67
C TRP A 158 -20.80 -13.05 -18.61
N SER A 159 -22.10 -13.01 -18.86
CA SER A 159 -22.82 -11.90 -19.48
C SER A 159 -24.08 -11.58 -18.67
N ILE A 160 -24.46 -10.31 -18.56
CA ILE A 160 -25.71 -9.89 -17.91
C ILE A 160 -26.94 -10.52 -18.57
N SER A 161 -26.85 -10.91 -19.85
CA SER A 161 -27.87 -11.68 -20.54
C SER A 161 -28.14 -13.06 -19.91
N ASP A 162 -27.22 -13.58 -19.09
CA ASP A 162 -27.39 -14.82 -18.32
C ASP A 162 -28.06 -14.61 -16.94
N ALA A 163 -28.41 -13.37 -16.58
CA ALA A 163 -29.04 -13.04 -15.29
C ALA A 163 -30.33 -13.83 -15.02
N TRP A 164 -31.07 -14.20 -16.07
CA TRP A 164 -32.31 -14.98 -15.95
C TRP A 164 -32.08 -16.35 -15.27
N LYS A 165 -30.89 -16.95 -15.42
CA LYS A 165 -30.53 -18.24 -14.77
C LYS A 165 -30.51 -18.09 -13.25
N VAL A 166 -29.97 -16.97 -12.76
CA VAL A 166 -29.89 -16.64 -11.34
C VAL A 166 -31.29 -16.31 -10.79
N GLN A 167 -32.05 -15.49 -11.53
CA GLN A 167 -33.42 -15.13 -11.17
C GLN A 167 -34.32 -16.37 -11.04
N ARG A 168 -34.23 -17.29 -12.01
CA ARG A 168 -34.97 -18.55 -12.01
C ARG A 168 -34.60 -19.43 -10.81
N PHE A 169 -33.31 -19.64 -10.55
CA PHE A 169 -32.86 -20.40 -9.37
C PHE A 169 -33.44 -19.82 -8.09
N PHE A 170 -33.36 -18.50 -7.91
CA PHE A 170 -33.83 -17.85 -6.68
C PHE A 170 -35.35 -18.01 -6.51
N GLN A 171 -36.11 -17.87 -7.60
CA GLN A 171 -37.55 -18.07 -7.60
C GLN A 171 -37.95 -19.51 -7.28
N GLU A 172 -37.29 -20.50 -7.90
CA GLU A 172 -37.54 -21.92 -7.63
C GLU A 172 -37.17 -22.30 -6.19
N ARG A 173 -36.09 -21.71 -5.65
CA ARG A 173 -35.60 -22.04 -4.30
C ARG A 173 -36.39 -21.36 -3.17
N PHE A 174 -36.85 -20.12 -3.37
CA PHE A 174 -37.43 -19.29 -2.32
C PHE A 174 -38.87 -18.85 -2.58
N GLY A 175 -39.46 -19.21 -3.73
CA GLY A 175 -40.85 -18.89 -4.08
C GLY A 175 -41.10 -17.41 -4.37
N ARG A 176 -40.05 -16.59 -4.55
CA ARG A 176 -40.13 -15.14 -4.79
C ARG A 176 -39.07 -14.70 -5.80
N PRO A 177 -39.26 -13.60 -6.55
CA PRO A 177 -38.25 -13.10 -7.47
C PRO A 177 -36.96 -12.68 -6.75
N LEU A 178 -35.82 -12.79 -7.44
CA LEU A 178 -34.53 -12.29 -6.96
C LEU A 178 -34.64 -10.78 -6.68
N PRO A 179 -34.35 -10.30 -5.45
CA PRO A 179 -34.28 -8.87 -5.21
C PRO A 179 -33.05 -8.31 -5.93
N ILE A 180 -33.23 -7.26 -6.74
CA ILE A 180 -32.14 -6.63 -7.49
C ILE A 180 -32.11 -5.14 -7.14
N SER A 181 -30.98 -4.66 -6.64
CA SER A 181 -30.76 -3.25 -6.32
C SER A 181 -30.11 -2.48 -7.47
N ALA A 182 -29.35 -3.18 -8.33
CA ALA A 182 -28.81 -2.62 -9.56
C ALA A 182 -28.82 -3.71 -10.65
N TYR A 183 -29.39 -3.41 -11.82
CA TYR A 183 -29.32 -4.29 -12.99
C TYR A 183 -28.52 -3.55 -14.07
N GLY A 184 -27.25 -3.90 -14.24
CA GLY A 184 -26.32 -3.09 -15.03
C GLY A 184 -25.94 -1.80 -14.30
N GLN A 185 -25.72 -0.73 -15.06
CA GLN A 185 -25.27 0.55 -14.50
C GLN A 185 -26.31 1.17 -13.54
N SER A 186 -25.83 1.88 -12.50
CA SER A 186 -26.69 2.64 -11.58
C SER A 186 -26.06 4.02 -11.28
N PRO A 187 -26.83 4.99 -10.74
CA PRO A 187 -26.30 6.32 -10.42
C PRO A 187 -25.13 6.30 -9.43
N VAL A 188 -25.11 5.34 -8.49
CA VAL A 188 -24.00 5.18 -7.53
C VAL A 188 -22.71 4.78 -8.27
N HIS A 189 -22.82 3.91 -9.27
CA HIS A 189 -21.68 3.52 -10.11
C HIS A 189 -21.16 4.68 -10.95
N ASP A 190 -22.05 5.52 -11.50
CA ASP A 190 -21.66 6.72 -12.25
C ASP A 190 -20.94 7.75 -11.37
N GLN A 191 -21.45 7.98 -10.16
CA GLN A 191 -20.83 8.89 -9.19
C GLN A 191 -19.42 8.44 -8.80
N TRP A 192 -19.17 7.12 -8.76
CA TRP A 192 -17.87 6.55 -8.44
C TRP A 192 -16.98 6.28 -9.66
N GLY A 193 -17.47 6.55 -10.88
CA GLY A 193 -16.73 6.31 -12.12
C GLY A 193 -16.44 4.82 -12.36
N LEU A 194 -17.37 3.95 -11.99
CA LEU A 194 -17.27 2.49 -12.13
C LEU A 194 -18.18 1.99 -13.25
N ASP A 195 -17.67 1.08 -14.09
CA ASP A 195 -18.47 0.35 -15.08
C ASP A 195 -19.10 -0.88 -14.43
N HIS A 196 -20.42 -0.91 -14.37
CA HIS A 196 -21.23 -1.99 -13.82
C HIS A 196 -22.20 -2.57 -14.87
N ARG A 197 -22.05 -2.21 -16.16
CA ARG A 197 -23.03 -2.57 -17.21
C ARG A 197 -23.25 -4.06 -17.42
N ASN A 198 -22.22 -4.88 -17.16
CA ASN A 198 -22.27 -6.33 -17.32
C ASN A 198 -22.44 -7.06 -15.97
N SER A 199 -23.03 -6.42 -14.96
CA SER A 199 -23.17 -6.95 -13.60
C SER A 199 -24.53 -6.60 -12.99
N LEU A 200 -24.89 -7.26 -11.90
CA LEU A 200 -26.10 -6.91 -11.13
C LEU A 200 -25.84 -7.07 -9.63
N ASP A 201 -26.46 -6.22 -8.83
CA ASP A 201 -26.36 -6.25 -7.36
C ASP A 201 -27.63 -6.79 -6.74
N VAL A 202 -27.45 -7.70 -5.78
CA VAL A 202 -28.51 -8.34 -5.01
C VAL A 202 -28.35 -7.92 -3.55
N PRO A 203 -29.32 -7.18 -2.97
CA PRO A 203 -29.25 -6.66 -1.61
C PRO A 203 -29.57 -7.75 -0.57
N VAL A 204 -28.83 -8.86 -0.61
CA VAL A 204 -28.90 -9.95 0.36
C VAL A 204 -27.59 -10.05 1.11
N HIS A 205 -27.68 -10.27 2.43
CA HIS A 205 -26.49 -10.41 3.25
C HIS A 205 -25.77 -11.73 2.91
N PRO A 206 -24.43 -11.75 2.73
CA PRO A 206 -23.70 -12.96 2.34
C PRO A 206 -23.88 -14.13 3.32
N ASP A 207 -23.97 -13.85 4.62
CA ASP A 207 -24.11 -14.89 5.64
C ASP A 207 -25.58 -15.28 5.94
N SER A 208 -26.55 -14.68 5.26
CA SER A 208 -27.96 -15.11 5.35
C SER A 208 -28.17 -16.45 4.64
N VAL A 209 -29.28 -17.15 4.95
CA VAL A 209 -29.66 -18.41 4.27
C VAL A 209 -29.78 -18.20 2.75
N GLU A 210 -30.39 -17.09 2.33
CA GLU A 210 -30.53 -16.73 0.93
C GLU A 210 -29.18 -16.43 0.28
N GLY A 211 -28.33 -15.65 0.95
CA GLY A 211 -26.99 -15.31 0.47
C GLY A 211 -26.09 -16.54 0.30
N GLN A 212 -26.10 -17.47 1.26
CA GLN A 212 -25.32 -18.71 1.18
C GLN A 212 -25.80 -19.64 0.07
N ALA A 213 -27.12 -19.76 -0.12
CA ALA A 213 -27.70 -20.54 -1.22
C ALA A 213 -27.35 -19.93 -2.57
N LEU A 214 -27.48 -18.60 -2.71
CA LEU A 214 -27.13 -17.87 -3.92
C LEU A 214 -25.65 -18.03 -4.26
N MET A 215 -24.74 -17.77 -3.32
CA MET A 215 -23.31 -17.97 -3.55
C MET A 215 -22.95 -19.42 -3.92
N SER A 216 -23.66 -20.41 -3.35
CA SER A 216 -23.44 -21.81 -3.68
C SER A 216 -23.88 -22.13 -5.11
N PHE A 217 -25.03 -21.61 -5.54
CA PHE A 217 -25.48 -21.72 -6.93
C PHE A 217 -24.50 -21.05 -7.90
N LEU A 218 -24.05 -19.83 -7.59
CA LEU A 218 -23.11 -19.09 -8.44
C LEU A 218 -21.78 -19.84 -8.59
N ARG A 219 -21.23 -20.39 -7.50
CA ARG A 219 -20.03 -21.25 -7.53
C ARG A 219 -20.24 -22.50 -8.38
N ALA A 220 -21.36 -23.20 -8.19
CA ALA A 220 -21.65 -24.44 -8.92
C ALA A 220 -21.80 -24.21 -10.43
N ASN A 221 -22.24 -23.01 -10.84
CA ASN A 221 -22.43 -22.65 -12.24
C ASN A 221 -21.27 -21.83 -12.82
N GLY A 222 -20.15 -21.69 -12.09
CA GLY A 222 -18.99 -20.95 -12.57
C GLY A 222 -19.23 -19.44 -12.77
N ILE A 223 -20.26 -18.87 -12.14
CA ILE A 223 -20.63 -17.46 -12.29
C ILE A 223 -19.82 -16.60 -11.30
N PRO A 224 -19.03 -15.61 -11.77
CA PRO A 224 -18.25 -14.73 -10.90
C PRO A 224 -19.15 -13.88 -9.99
N PHE A 225 -18.67 -13.57 -8.78
CA PHE A 225 -19.35 -12.66 -7.86
C PHE A 225 -18.40 -12.04 -6.82
N LEU A 226 -18.84 -10.95 -6.20
CA LEU A 226 -18.30 -10.41 -4.96
C LEU A 226 -19.42 -10.37 -3.91
N ALA A 227 -19.16 -10.77 -2.68
CA ALA A 227 -20.11 -10.72 -1.59
C ALA A 227 -19.51 -9.86 -0.47
N PHE A 228 -20.11 -8.69 -0.27
CA PHE A 228 -19.68 -7.70 0.71
C PHE A 228 -20.43 -7.95 2.02
N ARG A 229 -19.71 -8.15 3.12
CA ARG A 229 -20.31 -8.28 4.46
C ARG A 229 -20.53 -6.94 5.15
N THR A 230 -19.91 -5.88 4.66
CA THR A 230 -19.87 -4.55 5.28
C THR A 230 -19.77 -3.49 4.19
N ALA A 231 -20.03 -2.23 4.54
CA ALA A 231 -19.71 -1.11 3.66
C ALA A 231 -18.18 -0.99 3.48
N ILE A 232 -17.73 -0.74 2.25
CA ILE A 232 -16.33 -0.53 1.88
C ILE A 232 -16.27 0.80 1.11
N PRO A 233 -15.56 1.84 1.61
CA PRO A 233 -15.46 3.12 0.93
C PRO A 233 -15.05 3.00 -0.53
N GLY A 234 -15.84 3.58 -1.43
CA GLY A 234 -15.59 3.56 -2.89
C GLY A 234 -15.87 2.22 -3.59
N ALA A 235 -16.39 1.20 -2.90
CA ALA A 235 -16.68 -0.11 -3.49
C ALA A 235 -18.06 -0.68 -3.11
N ALA A 236 -18.53 -0.50 -1.86
CA ALA A 236 -19.79 -1.03 -1.39
C ALA A 236 -20.44 -0.10 -0.35
N THR A 237 -21.71 0.24 -0.51
CA THR A 237 -22.46 1.07 0.45
C THR A 237 -23.02 0.27 1.64
N GLY A 238 -23.01 -1.06 1.57
CA GLY A 238 -23.50 -1.96 2.59
C GLY A 238 -23.42 -3.43 2.16
N PRO A 239 -23.93 -4.38 2.98
CA PRO A 239 -23.86 -5.80 2.65
C PRO A 239 -24.75 -6.16 1.44
N HIS A 240 -24.15 -6.75 0.41
CA HIS A 240 -24.85 -7.21 -0.79
C HIS A 240 -23.97 -8.22 -1.55
N ILE A 241 -24.55 -8.86 -2.57
CA ILE A 241 -23.84 -9.72 -3.51
C ILE A 241 -23.87 -9.08 -4.89
N HIS A 242 -22.69 -8.68 -5.38
CA HIS A 242 -22.42 -8.28 -6.76
C HIS A 242 -22.23 -9.53 -7.62
N ILE A 243 -23.02 -9.70 -8.66
CA ILE A 243 -22.92 -10.83 -9.59
C ILE A 243 -22.33 -10.37 -10.91
N GLY A 244 -21.31 -11.09 -11.38
CA GLY A 244 -20.50 -10.75 -12.53
C GLY A 244 -19.05 -10.46 -12.16
N TYR A 245 -18.28 -10.01 -13.15
CA TYR A 245 -16.91 -9.57 -12.91
C TYR A 245 -16.89 -8.27 -12.08
N PRO A 246 -15.82 -7.99 -11.30
CA PRO A 246 -15.70 -6.73 -10.58
C PRO A 246 -15.80 -5.54 -11.53
N SER A 247 -16.45 -4.46 -11.09
CA SER A 247 -16.47 -3.20 -11.82
C SER A 247 -15.06 -2.65 -12.03
N HIS A 248 -14.84 -1.99 -13.18
CA HIS A 248 -13.58 -1.33 -13.51
C HIS A 248 -13.81 0.17 -13.71
N SER A 249 -12.74 0.96 -13.59
CA SER A 249 -12.83 2.41 -13.81
C SER A 249 -13.30 2.71 -15.23
N LEU A 250 -14.29 3.59 -15.36
CA LEU A 250 -14.58 4.30 -16.59
C LEU A 250 -13.46 5.32 -16.78
N ARG A 251 -12.48 5.02 -17.65
CA ARG A 251 -11.51 6.03 -18.08
C ARG A 251 -12.27 7.25 -18.60
N ARG A 252 -11.96 8.43 -18.05
CA ARG A 252 -12.36 9.72 -18.63
C ARG A 252 -11.39 10.09 -19.75
#